data_AF-A0A9Q0YTH7-F1
#
_entry.id   AF-A0A9Q0YTH7-F1
#
_cell.length_a   1.000
_cell.length_b   1.000
_cell.length_c   1.000
_cell.angle_alpha   90.00
_cell.angle_beta   90.00
_cell.angle_gamma   90.00
#
_symmetry.space_group_name_H-M   'P 1'
#
loop_
_entity.id
_entity.type
_entity.pdbx_description
1 polymer ?
#
loop_
_entity_poly.entity_id
_entity_poly.type
_entity_poly.pdbx_seq_one_letter_code
_entity_poly.pdbx_strand_id
1 'polypeptide(L)'
;MSLFVELEGNVEPRCGKLVTLNPVIYADSLRLVPLTWYRSPGLRFEILGCKDGCDISLGLIDNSIKDVAITASGTLDSNIPPNNVRMQPLGIQVSPTLGWRPASRNNEWIQVSVFPFNMF
;
A
#
# COMPACT_ATOMS: atom_id res chain seq x y z
N MET A 1 -21.03 -1.82 -0.11
CA MET A 1 -20.76 -3.24 0.17
C MET A 1 -19.25 -3.39 0.25
N SER A 2 -18.70 -3.88 1.36
CA SER A 2 -17.25 -4.08 1.49
C SER A 2 -16.91 -5.51 1.08
N LEU A 3 -16.04 -5.65 0.09
CA LEU A 3 -15.53 -6.95 -0.34
C LEU A 3 -14.28 -7.28 0.47
N PHE A 4 -14.25 -8.46 1.10
CA PHE A 4 -13.08 -8.99 1.79
C PHE A 4 -12.50 -10.14 0.98
N VAL A 5 -11.21 -10.04 0.66
CA VAL A 5 -10.45 -11.08 -0.02
C VAL A 5 -9.20 -11.34 0.80
N GLU A 6 -9.01 -12.58 1.23
CA GLU A 6 -7.77 -13.01 1.88
C GLU A 6 -6.72 -13.31 0.81
N LEU A 7 -5.53 -12.74 0.99
CA LEU A 7 -4.44 -12.80 0.03
C LEU A 7 -3.18 -13.26 0.74
N GLU A 8 -2.39 -14.10 0.08
CA GLU A 8 -1.11 -14.52 0.64
C GLU A 8 -0.02 -13.47 0.43
N GLY A 9 0.57 -13.01 1.53
CA GLY A 9 1.73 -12.12 1.53
C GLY A 9 3.05 -12.79 1.13
N ASN A 10 4.11 -11.98 1.07
CA ASN A 10 5.49 -12.42 0.89
C ASN A 10 6.02 -13.13 2.15
N VAL A 11 6.97 -14.05 1.96
CA VAL A 11 7.62 -14.79 3.05
C VAL A 11 9.01 -14.26 3.41
N GLU A 12 9.58 -13.39 2.56
CA GLU A 12 10.88 -12.76 2.75
C GLU A 12 10.82 -11.25 2.42
N PRO A 13 11.71 -10.42 2.98
CA PRO A 13 11.55 -8.96 2.98
C PRO A 13 12.12 -8.22 1.75
N ARG A 14 12.77 -8.90 0.80
CA ARG A 14 13.52 -8.28 -0.31
C ARG A 14 12.85 -8.42 -1.67
N CYS A 15 12.15 -9.52 -1.94
CA CYS A 15 11.45 -9.73 -3.21
C CYS A 15 9.96 -9.38 -3.06
N GLY A 16 9.42 -8.75 -4.11
CA GLY A 16 7.98 -8.51 -4.19
C GLY A 16 7.23 -9.81 -4.51
N LYS A 17 6.05 -9.98 -3.91
CA LYS A 17 5.08 -10.98 -4.33
C LYS A 17 3.97 -10.29 -5.12
N LEU A 18 3.78 -10.69 -6.38
CA LEU A 18 2.65 -10.22 -7.18
C LEU A 18 1.39 -10.97 -6.73
N VAL A 19 0.32 -10.22 -6.47
CA VAL A 19 -0.99 -10.77 -6.12
C VAL A 19 -2.01 -10.28 -7.13
N THR A 20 -2.63 -11.21 -7.86
CA THR A 20 -3.68 -10.89 -8.84
C THR A 20 -5.05 -11.02 -8.20
N LEU A 21 -5.87 -9.99 -8.34
CA LEU A 21 -7.27 -10.01 -7.90
C LEU A 21 -8.12 -10.61 -9.02
N ASN A 22 -8.64 -11.81 -8.79
CA ASN A 22 -9.54 -12.51 -9.70
C ASN A 22 -10.78 -13.02 -8.94
N PRO A 23 -11.99 -12.47 -9.20
CA PRO A 23 -12.30 -11.46 -10.23
C PRO A 23 -11.69 -10.09 -9.90
N VAL A 24 -11.53 -9.25 -10.93
CA VAL A 24 -11.07 -7.86 -10.75
C VAL A 24 -12.03 -7.10 -9.82
N ILE A 25 -11.48 -6.18 -9.03
CA ILE A 25 -12.24 -5.38 -8.07
C ILE A 25 -12.35 -3.96 -8.58
N TYR A 26 -13.57 -3.40 -8.59
CA TYR A 26 -13.83 -1.98 -8.82
C TYR A 26 -14.01 -1.30 -7.48
N ALA A 27 -13.14 -0.35 -7.14
CA ALA A 27 -13.18 0.35 -5.86
C ALA A 27 -12.49 1.72 -5.93
N ASP A 28 -13.00 2.65 -5.12
CA ASP A 28 -12.39 3.98 -4.94
C ASP A 28 -11.36 4.02 -3.81
N SER A 29 -11.37 2.99 -2.95
CA SER A 29 -10.43 2.84 -1.84
C SER A 29 -10.10 1.37 -1.61
N LEU A 30 -8.85 1.10 -1.26
CA LEU A 30 -8.37 -0.21 -0.88
C LEU A 30 -7.79 -0.14 0.53
N ARG A 31 -8.13 -1.13 1.35
CA ARG A 31 -7.60 -1.31 2.71
C ARG A 31 -6.93 -2.68 2.77
N LEU A 32 -5.63 -2.69 3.07
CA LEU A 32 -4.89 -3.90 3.34
C LEU A 32 -4.82 -4.09 4.86
N VAL A 33 -5.28 -5.25 5.33
CA VAL A 33 -5.26 -5.64 6.74
C VAL A 33 -4.32 -6.85 6.89
N PRO A 34 -3.12 -6.68 7.49
CA PRO A 34 -2.23 -7.81 7.72
C PRO A 34 -2.86 -8.81 8.68
N LEU A 35 -3.02 -10.07 8.25
CA LEU A 35 -3.55 -11.15 9.08
C LEU A 35 -2.45 -11.92 9.82
N THR A 36 -1.30 -12.13 9.17
CA THR A 36 -0.14 -12.85 9.72
C THR A 36 1.17 -12.15 9.32
N TRP A 37 2.24 -12.34 10.10
CA TRP A 37 3.55 -11.73 9.86
C TRP A 37 4.70 -12.47 10.56
N TYR A 38 5.92 -12.31 10.06
CA TYR A 38 7.15 -12.73 10.75
C TYR A 38 7.72 -11.59 11.60
N ARG A 39 7.80 -11.78 12.93
CA ARG A 39 8.24 -10.81 13.98
C ARG A 39 7.40 -9.55 14.13
N SER A 40 7.11 -8.81 13.06
CA SER A 40 6.27 -7.60 13.06
C SER A 40 5.70 -7.32 11.68
N PRO A 41 4.48 -6.76 11.57
CA PRO A 41 3.93 -6.37 10.29
C PRO A 41 4.74 -5.22 9.66
N GLY A 42 4.90 -5.27 8.34
CA GLY A 42 5.51 -4.23 7.52
C GLY A 42 5.16 -4.49 6.05
N LEU A 43 4.84 -3.44 5.31
CA LEU A 43 4.36 -3.55 3.94
C LEU A 43 5.01 -2.49 3.04
N ARG A 44 5.28 -2.90 1.81
CA ARG A 44 5.60 -2.06 0.65
C ARG A 44 4.89 -2.69 -0.53
N PHE A 45 4.06 -1.93 -1.23
CA PHE A 45 3.22 -2.49 -2.30
C PHE A 45 2.97 -1.44 -3.38
N GLU A 46 2.56 -1.92 -4.54
CA GLU A 46 2.08 -1.12 -5.66
C GLU A 46 0.71 -1.66 -6.08
N ILE A 47 -0.23 -0.75 -6.34
CA ILE A 47 -1.54 -1.11 -6.89
C ILE A 47 -1.46 -0.97 -8.40
N LEU A 48 -1.58 -2.09 -9.10
CA LEU A 48 -1.68 -2.14 -10.55
C LEU A 48 -3.17 -2.24 -10.91
N GLY A 49 -3.66 -1.28 -11.67
CA GLY A 49 -5.04 -1.23 -12.10
C GLY A 49 -5.25 -0.20 -13.20
N CYS A 50 -6.47 -0.10 -13.70
CA CYS A 50 -6.81 0.90 -14.70
C CYS A 50 -8.22 1.44 -14.49
N LYS A 51 -8.40 2.72 -14.85
CA LYS A 51 -9.71 3.37 -14.90
C LYS A 51 -10.41 3.08 -16.24
N ASP A 52 -9.68 3.23 -17.36
CA ASP A 52 -10.17 3.10 -18.74
C ASP A 52 -9.09 2.53 -19.70
N GLY A 53 -8.52 1.36 -19.40
CA GLY A 53 -7.46 0.72 -20.23
C GLY A 53 -6.08 0.73 -19.56
N CYS A 54 -5.40 -0.43 -19.61
CA CYS A 54 -4.39 -0.83 -18.64
C CYS A 54 -2.93 -0.65 -19.10
N ASP A 55 -2.11 -0.08 -18.19
CA ASP A 55 -0.70 -0.42 -17.85
C ASP A 55 0.06 0.79 -17.26
N ILE A 56 -0.54 1.48 -16.30
CA ILE A 56 0.12 2.61 -15.62
C ILE A 56 -0.05 2.48 -14.11
N SER A 57 1.06 2.67 -13.39
CA SER A 57 1.04 2.88 -11.93
C SER A 57 -0.01 3.94 -11.62
N LEU A 58 -0.85 3.68 -10.62
CA LEU A 58 -1.85 4.67 -10.20
C LEU A 58 -1.23 5.91 -9.54
N GLY A 59 0.09 5.91 -9.33
CA GLY A 59 0.84 7.11 -8.96
C GLY A 59 1.48 7.07 -7.57
N LEU A 60 1.56 5.88 -6.95
CA LEU A 60 2.26 5.71 -5.68
C LEU A 60 3.77 5.84 -5.86
N ILE A 61 4.35 5.29 -6.93
CA ILE A 61 5.81 5.33 -7.16
C ILE A 61 6.27 6.70 -7.68
N ASP A 62 5.52 7.32 -8.60
CA ASP A 62 5.90 8.56 -9.29
C ASP A 62 5.51 9.85 -8.53
N ASN A 63 4.90 9.72 -7.34
CA ASN A 63 4.35 10.81 -6.52
C ASN A 63 3.19 11.61 -7.16
N SER A 64 2.50 11.02 -8.14
CA SER A 64 1.24 11.54 -8.67
C SER A 64 0.13 11.47 -7.60
N ILE A 65 0.04 10.37 -6.85
CA ILE A 65 -0.69 10.34 -5.58
C ILE A 65 0.13 11.08 -4.54
N LYS A 66 -0.40 12.14 -3.93
CA LYS A 66 0.29 12.95 -2.93
C LYS A 66 0.27 12.30 -1.56
N ASP A 67 1.24 12.63 -0.71
CA ASP A 67 1.37 12.04 0.64
C ASP A 67 0.11 12.21 1.50
N VAL A 68 -0.62 13.31 1.32
CA VAL A 68 -1.91 13.57 2.00
C VAL A 68 -2.99 12.52 1.70
N ALA A 69 -2.90 11.84 0.56
CA ALA A 69 -3.84 10.79 0.18
C ALA A 69 -3.51 9.42 0.83
N ILE A 70 -2.38 9.32 1.53
CA ILE A 70 -1.89 8.10 2.19
C ILE A 70 -2.07 8.27 3.71
N THR A 71 -2.97 7.49 4.29
CA THR A 71 -3.31 7.56 5.72
C THR A 71 -3.20 6.18 6.35
N ALA A 72 -3.06 6.12 7.68
CA ALA A 72 -2.98 4.86 8.41
C ALA A 72 -3.65 4.99 9.79
N SER A 73 -3.98 3.85 10.40
CA SER A 73 -4.47 3.78 11.78
C SER A 73 -3.46 4.32 12.80
N GLY A 74 -2.17 4.24 12.48
CA GLY A 74 -1.08 4.77 13.28
C GLY A 74 0.28 4.49 12.63
N THR A 75 1.34 5.09 13.17
CA THR A 75 2.72 4.74 12.80
C THR A 75 3.57 4.51 14.04
N LEU A 76 4.54 3.59 13.93
CA LEU A 76 5.49 3.25 14.99
C LEU A 76 6.23 4.49 15.53
N ASP A 77 6.72 5.34 14.62
CA ASP A 77 7.39 6.59 14.92
C ASP A 77 7.34 7.55 13.72
N SER A 78 7.68 8.81 13.94
CA SER A 78 7.61 9.87 12.92
C SER A 78 8.59 9.70 11.77
N ASN A 79 9.61 8.84 11.88
CA ASN A 79 10.57 8.56 10.81
C ASN A 79 10.06 7.51 9.81
N ILE A 80 8.95 6.84 10.14
CA ILE A 80 8.33 5.82 9.28
C ILE A 80 6.87 6.21 8.95
N PRO A 81 6.63 7.38 8.34
CA PRO A 81 5.29 7.87 8.07
C PRO A 81 4.55 6.97 7.06
N PRO A 82 3.20 7.09 6.93
CA PRO A 82 2.41 6.26 6.02
C PRO A 82 2.90 6.27 4.57
N ASN A 83 3.41 7.40 4.07
CA ASN A 83 3.94 7.52 2.70
C ASN A 83 5.24 6.71 2.46
N ASN A 84 5.88 6.12 3.47
CA ASN A 84 6.98 5.16 3.26
C ASN A 84 6.52 3.85 2.59
N VAL A 85 5.22 3.63 2.36
CA VAL A 85 4.72 2.52 1.54
C VAL A 85 5.13 2.58 0.08
N ARG A 86 5.55 3.76 -0.42
CA ARG A 86 5.94 3.94 -1.82
C ARG A 86 7.08 2.99 -2.18
N MET A 87 6.85 2.17 -3.19
CA MET A 87 7.86 1.24 -3.67
C MET A 87 8.99 2.02 -4.36
N GLN A 88 10.23 1.70 -4.03
CA GLN A 88 11.39 2.26 -4.74
C GLN A 88 11.70 1.37 -5.96
N PRO A 89 12.09 1.95 -7.11
CA PRO A 89 12.56 1.18 -8.25
C PRO A 89 13.73 0.26 -7.87
N LEU A 90 13.74 -0.96 -8.42
CA LEU A 90 14.85 -1.90 -8.26
C LEU A 90 16.18 -1.23 -8.62
N GLY A 91 17.14 -1.25 -7.69
CA GLY A 91 18.49 -0.72 -7.89
C GLY A 91 18.68 0.76 -7.54
N ILE A 92 17.63 1.50 -7.18
CA ILE A 92 17.73 2.89 -6.70
C ILE A 92 17.31 2.92 -5.22
N GLN A 93 18.28 2.86 -4.30
CA GLN A 93 18.04 3.18 -2.90
C GLN A 93 18.14 4.69 -2.71
N VAL A 94 17.02 5.40 -2.87
CA VAL A 94 16.99 6.86 -2.65
C VAL A 94 17.17 7.18 -1.16
N SER A 95 16.79 6.25 -0.29
CA SER A 95 16.98 6.34 1.16
C SER A 95 16.76 4.97 1.80
N PRO A 96 17.43 4.61 2.92
CA PRO A 96 17.14 3.39 3.71
C PRO A 96 15.80 3.48 4.45
N THR A 97 14.78 4.08 3.83
CA THR A 97 13.45 4.21 4.40
C THR A 97 12.82 2.83 4.47
N LEU A 98 12.69 2.34 5.70
CA LEU A 98 11.82 1.22 6.04
C LEU A 98 10.41 1.53 5.52
N GLY A 99 9.69 0.52 5.02
CA GLY A 99 8.27 0.66 4.67
C GLY A 99 7.43 1.08 5.90
N TRP A 100 6.17 1.47 5.69
CA TRP A 100 5.29 1.83 6.81
C TRP A 100 5.19 0.71 7.86
N ARG A 101 5.19 1.11 9.13
CA ARG A 101 5.00 0.22 10.29
C ARG A 101 3.91 0.80 11.18
N PRO A 102 2.92 0.00 11.61
CA PRO A 102 1.85 0.49 12.46
C PRO A 102 2.32 0.81 13.89
N ALA A 103 1.53 1.63 14.58
CA ALA A 103 1.78 2.00 15.98
C ALA A 103 1.57 0.83 16.95
N SER A 104 0.62 -0.05 16.64
CA SER A 104 0.31 -1.24 17.44
C SER A 104 0.28 -2.51 16.58
N ARG A 105 -0.24 -3.62 17.13
CA ARG A 105 -0.41 -4.91 16.44
C ARG A 105 -1.87 -5.33 16.32
N ASN A 106 -2.82 -4.46 16.69
CA ASN A 106 -4.23 -4.79 16.80
C ASN A 106 -5.03 -4.16 15.66
N ASN A 107 -5.37 -4.94 14.63
CA ASN A 107 -6.25 -4.53 13.51
C ASN A 107 -5.83 -3.21 12.83
N GLU A 108 -4.53 -3.04 12.64
CA GLU A 108 -3.94 -1.86 12.03
C GLU A 108 -4.14 -1.86 10.51
N TRP A 109 -4.27 -0.68 9.93
CA TRP A 109 -4.55 -0.51 8.51
C TRP A 109 -3.77 0.66 7.91
N ILE A 110 -3.55 0.56 6.61
CA ILE A 110 -3.10 1.64 5.75
C ILE A 110 -4.10 1.80 4.61
N GLN A 111 -4.36 3.05 4.24
CA GLN A 111 -5.35 3.43 3.25
C GLN A 111 -4.73 4.41 2.26
N VAL A 112 -4.94 4.14 0.98
CA VAL A 112 -4.55 5.02 -0.12
C VAL A 112 -5.82 5.47 -0.83
N SER A 113 -6.01 6.79 -0.91
CA SER A 113 -7.10 7.39 -1.68
C SER A 113 -6.60 7.60 -3.11
N VAL A 114 -7.14 6.83 -4.06
CA VAL A 114 -6.64 6.78 -5.44
C VAL A 114 -7.36 7.76 -6.39
N PHE A 115 -8.34 8.52 -5.89
CA PHE A 115 -9.06 9.56 -6.62
C PHE A 115 -9.17 10.85 -5.80
N PRO A 116 -9.24 12.03 -6.44
CA PRO A 116 -9.26 13.29 -5.71
C PRO A 116 -10.53 13.49 -4.88
N PHE A 117 -10.37 14.14 -3.73
CA PHE A 117 -11.43 14.65 -2.84
C PHE A 117 -12.35 15.72 -3.46
N ASN A 118 -12.24 16.02 -4.76
CA ASN A 118 -13.08 17.00 -5.44
C ASN A 118 -13.67 16.40 -6.73
N MET A 119 -14.82 15.75 -6.58
CA MET A 119 -15.88 15.79 -7.58
C MET A 119 -17.17 16.10 -6.82
N PHE A 120 -17.32 17.36 -6.40
CA PHE A 120 -18.52 18.22 -6.39
C PHE A 120 -18.16 19.50 -5.64
#